data_AF-A0A2N2LVW7-F1
#
_entry.id   AF-A0A2N2LVW7-F1
#
_cell.length_a   1.000
_cell.length_b   1.000
_cell.length_c   1.000
_cell.angle_alpha   90.00
_cell.angle_beta   90.00
_cell.angle_gamma   90.00
#
_symmetry.space_group_name_H-M   'P 1'
#
loop_
_entity.id
_entity.type
_entity.pdbx_description
1 polymer ?
#
loop_
_entity_poly.entity_id
_entity_poly.type
_entity_poly.pdbx_seq_one_letter_code
_entity_poly.pdbx_strand_id
1 'polypeptide(L)'
;MNAYEKLREILDAHPATAPKAETIDQILRILFTPEEAGIAIHMSYKPKKAAAITKLVGLDEDMVKNNLESMANKGIIFSRRKDGDVSYGLVPLIPGIFEFPFMKGGGTPMHDRLGKLWEDYHHES
;
A
#
# COMPACT_ATOMS: atom_id res chain seq x y z
N MET A 1 10.61 15.63 -1.04
CA MET A 1 9.65 14.63 -0.53
C MET A 1 9.60 13.46 -1.49
N ASN A 2 9.99 12.27 -1.04
CA ASN A 2 10.04 11.06 -1.87
C ASN A 2 8.64 10.39 -1.95
N ALA A 3 8.49 9.34 -2.76
CA ALA A 3 7.20 8.65 -2.92
C ALA A 3 6.68 8.03 -1.61
N TYR A 4 7.56 7.49 -0.76
CA TYR A 4 7.19 6.90 0.54
C TYR A 4 6.66 7.94 1.52
N GLU A 5 7.29 9.11 1.57
CA GLU A 5 6.86 10.20 2.43
C GLU A 5 5.48 10.73 2.03
N LYS A 6 5.21 10.85 0.72
CA LYS A 6 3.88 11.20 0.20
C LYS A 6 2.84 10.11 0.46
N LEU A 7 3.23 8.83 0.31
CA LEU A 7 2.34 7.71 0.58
C LEU A 7 1.92 7.72 2.06
N ARG A 8 2.88 7.93 2.97
CA ARG A 8 2.62 8.09 4.41
C ARG A 8 1.66 9.26 4.68
N GLU A 9 1.79 10.40 4.00
CA GLU A 9 0.83 11.52 4.15
C GLU A 9 -0.58 11.18 3.69
N ILE A 10 -0.70 10.42 2.59
CA ILE A 10 -2.01 9.95 2.11
C ILE A 10 -2.64 9.01 3.14
N LEU A 11 -1.85 8.10 3.71
CA LEU A 11 -2.27 7.21 4.78
C LEU A 11 -2.64 7.98 6.05
N ASP A 12 -1.89 9.04 6.37
CA ASP A 12 -2.08 9.87 7.56
C ASP A 12 -3.33 10.77 7.47
N ALA A 13 -3.71 11.17 6.26
CA ALA A 13 -4.95 11.90 6.03
C ALA A 13 -6.23 11.05 6.23
N HIS A 14 -6.09 9.72 6.37
CA HIS A 14 -7.20 8.85 6.74
C HIS A 14 -7.49 8.97 8.25
N PRO A 15 -8.74 8.76 8.74
CA PRO A 15 -9.05 8.74 10.17
C PRO A 15 -8.24 7.74 11.02
N ALA A 16 -7.60 6.76 10.37
CA ALA A 16 -6.71 5.80 11.03
C ALA A 16 -5.33 6.38 11.35
N THR A 17 -4.96 7.48 10.67
CA THR A 17 -3.66 8.15 10.74
C THR A 17 -2.48 7.25 10.36
N ALA A 18 -1.32 7.87 10.17
CA ALA A 18 -0.03 7.25 9.99
C ALA A 18 1.04 8.25 10.45
N PRO A 19 1.15 8.49 11.77
CA PRO A 19 2.13 9.42 12.34
C PRO A 19 3.52 9.24 11.75
N LYS A 20 4.20 10.36 11.47
CA LYS A 20 5.53 10.35 10.87
C LYS A 20 6.54 9.77 11.87
N ALA A 21 7.19 8.67 11.49
CA ALA A 21 8.26 8.03 12.22
C ALA A 21 9.26 7.37 11.26
N GLU A 22 10.45 7.00 11.73
CA GLU A 22 11.44 6.28 10.91
C GLU A 22 10.99 4.84 10.65
N THR A 23 10.34 4.21 11.63
CA THR A 23 9.79 2.86 11.56
C THR A 23 8.74 2.71 10.46
N ILE A 24 7.81 3.66 10.32
CA ILE A 24 6.79 3.61 9.25
C ILE A 24 7.40 3.77 7.85
N ASP A 25 8.45 4.59 7.67
CA ASP A 25 9.16 4.66 6.39
C ASP A 25 9.81 3.31 6.03
N GLN A 26 10.41 2.62 7.02
CA GLN A 26 10.96 1.28 6.82
C GLN A 26 9.89 0.25 6.48
N ILE A 27 8.74 0.28 7.16
CA ILE A 27 7.59 -0.60 6.87
C ILE A 27 7.14 -0.41 5.43
N LEU A 28 6.90 0.84 5.00
CA LEU A 28 6.44 1.11 3.64
C LEU A 28 7.45 0.67 2.58
N ARG A 29 8.76 0.76 2.85
CA ARG A 29 9.82 0.27 1.94
C ARG A 29 9.92 -1.25 1.84
N ILE A 30 9.50 -1.97 2.88
CA ILE A 30 9.42 -3.44 2.82
C ILE A 30 8.21 -3.87 1.99
N LEU A 31 7.09 -3.15 2.16
CA LEU A 31 5.82 -3.50 1.55
C LEU A 31 5.71 -3.08 0.08
N PHE A 32 6.17 -1.88 -0.25
CA PHE A 32 6.09 -1.29 -1.59
C PHE A 32 7.46 -1.23 -2.25
N THR A 33 7.55 -1.62 -3.52
CA THR A 33 8.70 -1.21 -4.35
C THR A 33 8.64 0.30 -4.62
N PRO A 34 9.75 0.93 -5.07
CA PRO A 34 9.73 2.34 -5.45
C PRO A 34 8.67 2.67 -6.51
N GLU A 35 8.46 1.78 -7.48
CA GLU A 35 7.48 1.91 -8.55
C GLU A 35 6.06 1.78 -8.02
N GLU A 36 5.80 0.80 -7.15
CA GLU A 36 4.51 0.60 -6.50
C GLU A 36 4.14 1.80 -5.62
N ALA A 37 5.08 2.32 -4.83
CA ALA A 37 4.88 3.53 -4.03
C ALA A 37 4.58 4.74 -4.93
N GLY A 38 5.27 4.85 -6.07
CA GLY A 38 5.01 5.88 -7.09
C GLY A 38 3.61 5.80 -7.70
N ILE A 39 3.05 4.60 -7.85
CA ILE A 39 1.66 4.40 -8.30
C ILE A 39 0.67 4.68 -7.17
N ALA A 40 0.95 4.18 -5.96
CA ALA A 40 0.07 4.27 -4.80
C ALA A 40 -0.27 5.72 -4.42
N ILE A 41 0.66 6.67 -4.61
CA ILE A 41 0.41 8.09 -4.33
C ILE A 41 -0.65 8.74 -5.24
N HIS A 42 -1.00 8.10 -6.36
CA HIS A 42 -2.05 8.55 -7.28
C HIS A 42 -3.38 7.80 -7.09
N MET A 43 -3.42 6.84 -6.17
CA MET A 43 -4.61 6.05 -5.88
C MET A 43 -5.54 6.77 -4.89
N SER A 44 -6.72 6.18 -4.66
CA SER A 44 -7.68 6.64 -3.65
C SER A 44 -8.27 5.46 -2.89
N TYR A 45 -8.83 5.71 -1.72
CA TYR A 45 -9.59 4.71 -0.96
C TYR A 45 -10.86 4.24 -1.70
N LYS A 46 -11.45 5.12 -2.52
CA LYS A 46 -12.52 4.71 -3.44
C LYS A 46 -11.91 3.93 -4.60
N PRO A 47 -12.41 2.71 -4.91
CA PRO A 47 -11.80 1.89 -5.94
C PRO A 47 -12.00 2.48 -7.33
N LYS A 48 -10.94 2.45 -8.15
CA LYS A 48 -10.91 2.93 -9.54
C LYS A 48 -10.41 1.82 -10.46
N LYS A 49 -10.87 1.83 -11.72
CA LYS A 49 -10.37 0.89 -12.74
C LYS A 49 -8.87 1.13 -12.99
N ALA A 50 -8.13 0.08 -13.36
CA ALA A 50 -6.70 0.19 -13.73
C ALA A 50 -6.47 1.33 -14.73
N ALA A 51 -7.23 1.36 -15.83
CA ALA A 51 -7.12 2.41 -16.85
C ALA A 51 -7.29 3.85 -16.31
N ALA A 52 -8.08 4.06 -15.25
CA ALA A 52 -8.23 5.38 -14.64
C ALA A 52 -7.00 5.75 -13.80
N ILE A 53 -6.37 4.77 -13.14
CA ILE A 53 -5.12 4.95 -12.40
C ILE A 53 -3.98 5.19 -13.41
N THR A 54 -3.88 4.39 -14.47
CA THR A 54 -2.89 4.55 -15.55
C THR A 54 -2.87 5.96 -16.12
N LYS A 55 -4.05 6.55 -16.38
CA LYS A 55 -4.16 7.95 -16.86
C LYS A 55 -3.60 8.99 -15.88
N LEU A 56 -3.67 8.74 -14.58
CA LEU A 56 -3.14 9.64 -13.55
C LEU A 56 -1.63 9.51 -13.40
N VAL A 57 -1.11 8.29 -13.52
CA VAL A 57 0.32 7.99 -13.39
C VAL A 57 1.09 8.35 -14.67
N GLY A 58 0.46 8.23 -15.84
CA GLY A 58 1.08 8.55 -17.13
C GLY A 58 2.11 7.53 -17.62
N LEU A 59 2.06 6.30 -17.08
CA LEU A 59 2.93 5.17 -17.45
C LEU A 59 2.19 4.17 -18.36
N ASP A 60 2.94 3.20 -18.85
CA ASP A 60 2.42 2.06 -19.61
C ASP A 60 1.32 1.30 -18.85
N GLU A 61 0.26 0.92 -19.56
CA GLU A 61 -0.94 0.33 -18.94
C GLU A 61 -0.66 -1.05 -18.35
N ASP A 62 0.11 -1.90 -19.05
CA ASP A 62 0.45 -3.24 -18.57
C ASP A 62 1.37 -3.15 -17.36
N MET A 63 2.31 -2.20 -17.36
CA MET A 63 3.17 -1.94 -16.20
C MET A 63 2.35 -1.52 -14.97
N VAL A 64 1.42 -0.57 -15.12
CA VAL A 64 0.58 -0.11 -14.00
C VAL A 64 -0.30 -1.26 -13.51
N LYS A 65 -0.91 -2.03 -14.41
CA LYS A 65 -1.75 -3.17 -14.06
C LYS A 65 -0.97 -4.25 -13.30
N ASN A 66 0.24 -4.59 -13.75
CA ASN A 66 1.09 -5.57 -13.08
C ASN A 66 1.45 -5.13 -11.66
N ASN A 67 1.76 -3.84 -11.46
CA ASN A 67 2.02 -3.29 -10.12
C ASN A 67 0.77 -3.29 -9.24
N LEU A 68 -0.40 -2.94 -9.78
CA LEU A 68 -1.67 -3.00 -9.06
C LEU A 68 -1.99 -4.44 -8.62
N GLU A 69 -1.80 -5.41 -9.49
CA GLU A 69 -1.97 -6.83 -9.14
C GLU A 69 -0.95 -7.29 -8.10
N SER A 70 0.32 -6.88 -8.21
CA SER A 70 1.36 -7.16 -7.21
C SER A 70 0.97 -6.63 -5.83
N MET A 71 0.59 -5.35 -5.74
CA MET A 71 0.15 -4.73 -4.48
C MET A 71 -1.10 -5.43 -3.91
N ALA A 72 -2.09 -5.77 -4.75
CA ALA A 72 -3.28 -6.49 -4.31
C ALA A 72 -2.92 -7.91 -3.82
N ASN A 73 -1.95 -8.56 -4.45
CA ASN A 73 -1.42 -9.85 -4.03
C ASN A 73 -0.67 -9.78 -2.69
N LYS A 74 0.03 -8.68 -2.42
CA LYS A 74 0.65 -8.41 -1.11
C LYS A 74 -0.37 -8.03 -0.02
N GLY A 75 -1.60 -7.71 -0.39
CA GLY A 75 -2.64 -7.26 0.53
C GLY A 75 -2.49 -5.80 0.97
N ILE A 76 -1.63 -5.02 0.32
CA ILE A 76 -1.35 -3.62 0.71
C ILE A 76 -2.23 -2.60 -0.03
N ILE A 77 -3.06 -3.09 -0.94
CA ILE A 77 -4.23 -2.43 -1.52
C ILE A 77 -5.35 -3.47 -1.63
N PHE A 78 -6.58 -3.04 -1.86
CA PHE A 78 -7.66 -3.97 -2.19
C PHE A 78 -7.99 -3.94 -3.68
N SER A 79 -8.47 -5.07 -4.18
CA SER A 79 -9.07 -5.18 -5.51
C SER A 79 -10.53 -5.64 -5.40
N ARG A 80 -11.37 -5.15 -6.32
CA ARG A 80 -12.78 -5.53 -6.42
C ARG A 80 -13.10 -5.85 -7.87
N ARG A 81 -13.62 -7.06 -8.09
CA ARG A 81 -14.16 -7.50 -9.38
C ARG A 81 -15.66 -7.21 -9.45
N LYS A 82 -16.10 -6.54 -10.51
CA LYS A 82 -17.52 -6.30 -10.79
C LYS A 82 -17.73 -6.25 -12.30
N ASP A 83 -18.74 -6.98 -12.79
CA ASP A 83 -19.13 -6.99 -14.22
C ASP A 83 -17.98 -7.27 -15.19
N GLY A 84 -17.05 -8.18 -14.81
CA GLY A 84 -15.87 -8.52 -15.60
C GLY A 84 -14.66 -7.59 -15.42
N ASP A 85 -14.86 -6.39 -14.89
CA ASP A 85 -13.80 -5.40 -14.65
C ASP A 85 -13.20 -5.53 -13.24
N VAL A 86 -11.91 -5.18 -13.12
CA VAL A 86 -11.19 -5.08 -11.84
C VAL A 86 -10.93 -3.61 -11.51
N SER A 87 -11.22 -3.26 -10.27
CA SER A 87 -10.95 -1.94 -9.69
C SER A 87 -10.10 -2.07 -8.44
N TYR A 88 -9.28 -1.07 -8.15
CA TYR A 88 -8.29 -1.08 -7.08
C TYR A 88 -8.42 0.17 -6.23
N GLY A 89 -8.18 0.05 -4.93
CA GLY A 89 -8.16 1.18 -4.02
C GLY A 89 -7.21 0.96 -2.85
N LEU A 90 -6.78 2.06 -2.24
CA LEU A 90 -5.94 2.02 -1.04
C LEU A 90 -6.71 1.41 0.13
N VAL A 91 -5.96 0.77 1.03
CA VAL A 91 -6.46 0.36 2.35
C VAL A 91 -5.85 1.27 3.42
N PRO A 92 -6.54 1.53 4.54
CA PRO A 92 -5.98 2.27 5.66
C PRO A 92 -4.73 1.59 6.23
N LEU A 93 -3.99 2.30 7.09
CA LEU A 93 -2.90 1.69 7.83
C LEU A 93 -3.45 0.60 8.76
N ILE A 94 -4.46 0.95 9.57
CA ILE A 94 -5.17 0.07 10.51
C ILE A 94 -6.67 0.41 10.48
N PRO A 95 -7.58 -0.57 10.27
CA PRO A 95 -7.33 -1.91 9.75
C PRO A 95 -6.89 -1.86 8.28
N GLY A 96 -5.89 -2.65 7.90
CA GLY A 96 -5.44 -2.74 6.51
C GLY A 96 -3.99 -3.17 6.34
N ILE A 97 -3.11 -2.22 6.00
CA ILE A 97 -1.68 -2.49 5.72
C ILE A 97 -1.00 -3.25 6.86
N PHE A 98 -1.43 -3.02 8.11
CA PHE A 98 -0.95 -3.74 9.28
C PHE A 98 -1.22 -5.25 9.22
N GLU A 99 -2.46 -5.68 8.97
CA GLU A 99 -2.85 -7.10 9.10
C GLU A 99 -2.84 -7.88 7.79
N PHE A 100 -3.15 -7.24 6.65
CA PHE A 100 -3.42 -7.94 5.39
C PHE A 100 -2.22 -8.69 4.82
N PRO A 101 -0.98 -8.18 4.91
CA PRO A 101 0.20 -8.95 4.48
C PRO A 101 0.38 -10.29 5.21
N PHE A 102 -0.07 -10.38 6.47
CA PHE A 102 0.04 -11.60 7.28
C PHE A 102 -1.10 -12.60 7.04
N MET A 103 -2.20 -12.19 6.39
CA MET A 103 -3.39 -13.03 6.20
C MET A 103 -3.17 -14.19 5.20
N LYS A 104 -2.22 -14.05 4.28
CA LYS A 104 -1.91 -15.09 3.28
C LYS A 104 -0.90 -16.12 3.77
N GLY A 105 -0.40 -15.96 5.00
CA GLY A 105 0.64 -16.77 5.61
C GLY A 105 1.59 -15.90 6.42
N GLY A 106 2.42 -16.53 7.26
CA GLY A 106 3.41 -15.85 8.08
C GLY A 106 4.66 -16.71 8.25
N GLY A 107 5.57 -16.28 9.13
CA GLY A 107 6.76 -17.06 9.46
C GLY A 107 7.86 -17.04 8.39
N THR A 108 7.87 -15.99 7.56
CA THR A 108 9.05 -15.69 6.73
C THR A 108 9.89 -14.61 7.42
N PRO A 109 11.20 -14.49 7.12
CA PRO A 109 12.04 -13.44 7.70
C PRO A 109 11.51 -12.02 7.46
N MET A 110 10.77 -11.81 6.36
CA MET A 110 10.11 -10.54 6.09
C MET A 110 8.97 -10.28 7.08
N HIS A 111 8.16 -11.28 7.41
CA HIS A 111 7.07 -11.15 8.40
C HIS A 111 7.62 -10.89 9.80
N ASP A 112 8.68 -11.60 10.20
CA ASP A 112 9.33 -11.39 11.51
C ASP A 112 9.88 -9.96 11.62
N ARG A 113 10.49 -9.46 10.55
CA ARG A 113 10.97 -8.08 10.47
C ARG A 113 9.83 -7.07 10.54
N LEU A 114 8.74 -7.29 9.79
CA LEU A 114 7.57 -6.41 9.84
C LEU A 114 6.94 -6.42 11.24
N GLY A 115 6.82 -7.58 11.88
CA GLY A 115 6.28 -7.71 13.24
C GLY A 115 7.05 -6.83 14.23
N LYS A 116 8.38 -6.93 14.23
CA LYS A 116 9.24 -6.08 15.07
C LYS A 116 9.07 -4.58 14.76
N LEU A 117 9.04 -4.20 13.48
CA LEU A 117 8.88 -2.79 13.11
C LEU A 117 7.51 -2.23 13.50
N TRP A 118 6.45 -3.04 13.46
CA TRP A 118 5.13 -2.63 13.93
C TRP A 118 5.08 -2.47 15.46
N GLU A 119 5.76 -3.34 16.20
CA GLU A 119 5.95 -3.17 17.65
C GLU A 119 6.70 -1.87 17.95
N ASP A 120 7.83 -1.63 17.26
CA ASP A 120 8.62 -0.40 17.43
C ASP A 120 7.78 0.85 17.09
N TYR A 121 7.05 0.83 15.98
CA TYR A 121 6.19 1.95 15.56
C TYR A 121 5.08 2.27 16.57
N HIS A 122 4.47 1.25 17.18
CA HIS A 122 3.47 1.44 18.23
C HIS A 122 4.05 2.09 19.50
N HIS A 123 5.35 1.95 19.77
CA HIS A 123 6.00 2.62 20.90
C HIS A 123 6.49 4.04 20.57
N GLU A 124 6.68 4.36 19.28
CA GLU A 124 7.11 5.68 18.81
C GLU A 124 5.96 6.68 18.61
N SER A 125 4.72 6.19 18.49
CA SER A 125 3.53 6.97 18.12
C SER A 125 2.54 7.21 19.27
#